data_AF-A0A9E6CMD6-F1
#
_entry.id   AF-A0A9E6CMD6-F1
#
_cell.length_a   1.000
_cell.length_b   1.000
_cell.length_c   1.000
_cell.angle_alpha   90.00
_cell.angle_beta   90.00
_cell.angle_gamma   90.00
#
_symmetry.space_group_name_H-M   'P 1'
#
loop_
_entity.id
_entity.type
_entity.pdbx_description
1 polymer ?
#
loop_
_entity_poly.entity_id
_entity_poly.type
_entity_poly.pdbx_seq_one_letter_code
_entity_poly.pdbx_strand_id
1 'polypeptide(L)'
;MIDAREFLSVVDAQEISDPERSLASKNIEVLTNTKVKEVLASNPETAWDYWNSLSLALFHEAQHQLQEGSSGKEMLAQALEAASNMDLDGDEDWVTYLKATQAYANGDLALLEKLAGSISNERNAIVANNLVDGLKTRGSSDYIQDYNKA
;
A
#
# COMPACT_ATOMS: atom_id res chain seq x y z
N MET A 1 -15.30 -22.15 -13.54
CA MET A 1 -15.89 -21.16 -12.64
C MET A 1 -14.92 -21.14 -11.47
N ILE A 2 -14.17 -20.06 -11.26
CA ILE A 2 -13.21 -19.99 -10.15
C ILE A 2 -14.07 -19.80 -8.89
N ASP A 3 -14.02 -20.74 -7.97
CA ASP A 3 -14.67 -20.65 -6.65
C ASP A 3 -13.97 -19.56 -5.83
N ALA A 4 -14.69 -18.82 -4.98
CA ALA A 4 -14.15 -17.82 -4.07
C ALA A 4 -12.97 -18.36 -3.21
N ARG A 5 -12.97 -19.66 -2.88
CA ARG A 5 -11.84 -20.31 -2.20
C ARG A 5 -10.62 -20.50 -3.10
N GLU A 6 -10.84 -20.81 -4.37
CA GLU A 6 -9.78 -20.92 -5.36
C GLU A 6 -9.20 -19.53 -5.68
N PHE A 7 -10.05 -18.49 -5.67
CA PHE A 7 -9.66 -17.07 -5.76
C PHE A 7 -8.78 -16.62 -4.58
N LEU A 8 -9.22 -16.83 -3.33
CA LEU A 8 -8.40 -16.53 -2.16
C LEU A 8 -7.12 -17.37 -2.13
N SER A 9 -7.16 -18.62 -2.59
CA SER A 9 -5.94 -19.43 -2.71
C SER A 9 -4.96 -18.90 -3.76
N VAL A 10 -5.41 -18.23 -4.82
CA VAL A 10 -4.54 -17.58 -5.81
C VAL A 10 -3.99 -16.26 -5.27
N VAL A 11 -4.80 -15.53 -4.49
CA VAL A 11 -4.39 -14.31 -3.76
C VAL A 11 -3.40 -14.65 -2.63
N ASP A 12 -3.57 -15.76 -1.93
CA ASP A 12 -2.67 -16.24 -0.87
C ASP A 12 -1.43 -16.97 -1.43
N ALA A 13 -1.56 -17.71 -2.55
CA ALA A 13 -0.45 -18.47 -3.15
C ALA A 13 0.42 -17.63 -4.09
N GLN A 14 -0.08 -16.52 -4.62
CA GLN A 14 0.79 -15.47 -5.11
C GLN A 14 1.28 -14.73 -3.88
N GLU A 15 2.58 -14.72 -3.65
CA GLU A 15 3.17 -13.98 -2.53
C GLU A 15 2.88 -12.48 -2.72
N ILE A 16 1.70 -11.99 -2.33
CA ILE A 16 1.34 -10.56 -2.37
C ILE A 16 2.25 -9.76 -1.42
N SER A 17 2.86 -10.45 -0.46
CA SER A 17 3.93 -9.94 0.39
C SER A 17 5.30 -9.86 -0.29
N ASP A 18 5.49 -10.45 -1.48
CA ASP A 18 6.76 -10.35 -2.21
C ASP A 18 6.81 -9.00 -2.95
N PRO A 19 7.73 -8.09 -2.59
CA PRO A 19 7.91 -6.82 -3.26
C PRO A 19 8.50 -6.97 -4.67
N GLU A 20 8.72 -8.18 -5.18
CA GLU A 20 9.19 -8.38 -6.54
C GLU A 20 8.30 -7.67 -7.56
N ARG A 21 8.94 -6.70 -8.25
CA ARG A 21 8.37 -5.74 -9.21
C ARG A 21 7.39 -6.34 -10.23
N SER A 22 7.56 -7.62 -10.56
CA SER A 22 6.76 -8.28 -11.60
C SER A 22 5.41 -8.81 -11.11
N LEU A 23 5.19 -8.87 -9.79
CA LEU A 23 3.99 -9.45 -9.20
C LEU A 23 2.96 -8.38 -8.83
N ALA A 24 3.36 -7.21 -8.30
CA ALA A 24 2.42 -6.14 -7.89
C ALA A 24 1.46 -5.71 -9.02
N SER A 25 2.00 -5.34 -10.19
CA SER A 25 1.21 -4.99 -11.38
C SER A 25 0.27 -6.13 -11.85
N LYS A 26 0.72 -7.39 -11.82
CA LYS A 26 -0.12 -8.54 -12.18
C LYS A 26 -1.22 -8.78 -11.16
N ASN A 27 -0.93 -8.62 -9.87
CA ASN A 27 -1.88 -8.74 -8.79
C ASN A 27 -2.97 -7.67 -8.93
N ILE A 28 -2.61 -6.43 -9.27
CA ILE A 28 -3.58 -5.36 -9.56
C ILE A 28 -4.47 -5.75 -10.74
N GLU A 29 -3.91 -6.26 -11.84
CA GLU A 29 -4.68 -6.70 -13.01
C GLU A 29 -5.71 -7.80 -12.64
N VAL A 30 -5.29 -8.78 -11.84
CA VAL A 30 -6.17 -9.85 -11.37
C VAL A 30 -7.26 -9.28 -10.44
N LEU A 31 -6.88 -8.52 -9.43
CA LEU A 31 -7.80 -8.00 -8.41
C LEU A 31 -8.80 -6.97 -8.94
N THR A 32 -8.45 -6.24 -10.00
CA THR A 32 -9.35 -5.27 -10.64
C THR A 32 -10.23 -5.88 -11.73
N ASN A 33 -10.03 -7.15 -12.07
CA ASN A 33 -10.81 -7.87 -13.07
C ASN A 33 -12.30 -7.88 -12.71
N THR A 34 -13.17 -7.68 -13.71
CA THR A 34 -14.63 -7.65 -13.51
C THR A 34 -15.16 -8.92 -12.83
N LYS A 35 -14.65 -10.10 -13.18
CA LYS A 35 -15.09 -11.36 -12.57
C LYS A 35 -14.76 -11.42 -11.09
N VAL A 36 -13.63 -10.84 -10.68
CA VAL A 36 -13.24 -10.77 -9.27
C VAL A 36 -14.19 -9.85 -8.51
N LYS A 37 -14.55 -8.70 -9.09
CA LYS A 37 -15.55 -7.78 -8.50
C LYS A 37 -16.93 -8.42 -8.39
N GLU A 38 -17.33 -9.25 -9.37
CA GLU A 38 -18.58 -10.03 -9.34
C GLU A 38 -18.57 -11.08 -8.22
N VAL A 39 -17.44 -11.78 -8.02
CA VAL A 39 -17.25 -12.74 -6.92
C VAL A 39 -17.32 -12.02 -5.58
N LEU A 40 -16.63 -10.88 -5.42
CA LEU A 40 -16.68 -10.06 -4.22
C LEU A 40 -18.12 -9.63 -3.87
N ALA A 41 -18.87 -9.15 -4.87
CA ALA A 41 -20.26 -8.73 -4.67
C ALA A 41 -21.17 -9.88 -4.20
N SER A 42 -20.79 -11.14 -4.50
CA SER A 42 -21.54 -12.34 -4.13
C SER A 42 -21.06 -12.98 -2.83
N ASN A 43 -19.90 -12.58 -2.29
CA ASN A 43 -19.26 -13.15 -1.10
C ASN A 43 -18.74 -12.02 -0.19
N PRO A 44 -19.62 -11.22 0.44
CA PRO A 44 -19.23 -10.05 1.23
C PRO A 44 -18.31 -10.37 2.41
N GLU A 45 -18.30 -11.62 2.89
CA GLU A 45 -17.40 -12.10 3.94
C GLU A 45 -15.91 -12.07 3.54
N THR A 46 -15.60 -12.02 2.24
CA THR A 46 -14.22 -11.90 1.73
C THR A 46 -13.81 -10.47 1.41
N ALA A 47 -14.68 -9.49 1.72
CA ALA A 47 -14.45 -8.10 1.38
C ALA A 47 -13.19 -7.52 2.02
N TRP A 48 -12.94 -7.84 3.30
CA TRP A 48 -11.74 -7.37 3.98
C TRP A 48 -10.47 -7.89 3.28
N ASP A 49 -10.38 -9.21 3.03
CA ASP A 49 -9.21 -9.82 2.39
C ASP A 49 -8.94 -9.21 1.01
N TYR A 50 -10.01 -9.04 0.21
CA TYR A 50 -9.91 -8.42 -1.10
C TYR A 50 -9.34 -6.99 -1.04
N TRP A 51 -9.93 -6.13 -0.20
CA TRP A 51 -9.53 -4.73 -0.11
C TRP A 51 -8.12 -4.57 0.46
N ASN A 52 -7.76 -5.42 1.42
CA ASN A 52 -6.41 -5.48 1.98
C ASN A 52 -5.38 -5.88 0.91
N SER A 53 -5.63 -6.98 0.18
CA SER A 53 -4.74 -7.42 -0.91
C SER A 53 -4.61 -6.39 -2.02
N LEU A 54 -5.71 -5.74 -2.41
CA LEU A 54 -5.69 -4.69 -3.44
C LEU A 54 -4.90 -3.47 -2.96
N SER A 55 -5.12 -3.04 -1.72
CA SER A 55 -4.39 -1.92 -1.12
C SER A 55 -2.88 -2.21 -1.09
N LEU A 56 -2.48 -3.40 -0.67
CA LEU A 56 -1.08 -3.81 -0.61
C LEU A 56 -0.44 -3.88 -2.00
N ALA A 57 -1.11 -4.47 -2.98
CA ALA A 57 -0.60 -4.56 -4.36
C ALA A 57 -0.41 -3.16 -4.99
N LEU A 58 -1.39 -2.27 -4.81
CA LEU A 58 -1.31 -0.87 -5.25
C LEU A 58 -0.18 -0.12 -4.55
N PHE A 59 0.03 -0.36 -3.25
CA PHE A 59 1.13 0.24 -2.51
C PHE A 59 2.48 -0.22 -3.04
N HIS A 60 2.70 -1.52 -3.25
CA HIS A 60 3.95 -2.03 -3.81
C HIS A 60 4.25 -1.46 -5.20
N GLU A 61 3.23 -1.34 -6.06
CA GLU A 61 3.37 -0.67 -7.36
C GLU A 61 3.74 0.82 -7.20
N ALA A 62 3.16 1.50 -6.21
CA ALA A 62 3.53 2.87 -5.92
C ALA A 62 4.98 3.02 -5.43
N GLN A 63 5.43 2.13 -4.54
CA GLN A 63 6.81 2.07 -4.09
C GLN A 63 7.76 1.86 -5.26
N HIS A 64 7.42 0.95 -6.18
CA HIS A 64 8.18 0.72 -7.39
C HIS A 64 8.32 1.99 -8.23
N GLN A 65 7.20 2.67 -8.52
CA GLN A 65 7.21 3.92 -9.28
C GLN A 65 8.03 5.02 -8.60
N LEU A 66 7.94 5.14 -7.27
CA LEU A 66 8.76 6.08 -6.50
C LEU A 66 10.25 5.76 -6.59
N GLN A 67 10.62 4.47 -6.59
CA GLN A 67 12.02 4.06 -6.78
C GLN A 67 12.54 4.39 -8.19
N GLU A 68 11.70 4.33 -9.21
CA GLU A 68 12.07 4.68 -10.58
C GLU A 68 12.09 6.20 -10.85
N GLY A 69 11.84 7.03 -9.84
CA GLY A 69 11.77 8.48 -9.97
C GLY A 69 10.47 9.00 -10.60
N SER A 70 9.47 8.13 -10.75
CA SER A 70 8.10 8.52 -11.08
C SER A 70 7.34 8.92 -9.82
N SER A 71 6.20 9.60 -9.97
CA SER A 71 5.54 10.19 -8.79
C SER A 71 4.91 9.16 -7.84
N GLY A 72 4.49 7.98 -8.31
CA GLY A 72 3.80 6.95 -7.52
C GLY A 72 2.49 7.39 -6.84
N LYS A 73 2.12 8.67 -6.94
CA LYS A 73 1.03 9.31 -6.19
C LYS A 73 -0.34 8.76 -6.56
N GLU A 74 -0.55 8.45 -7.82
CA GLU A 74 -1.82 7.89 -8.29
C GLU A 74 -2.04 6.50 -7.69
N MET A 75 -1.01 5.66 -7.67
CA MET A 75 -1.08 4.33 -7.07
C MET A 75 -1.25 4.40 -5.55
N LEU A 76 -0.58 5.35 -4.86
CA LEU A 76 -0.81 5.62 -3.44
C LEU A 76 -2.25 6.06 -3.15
N ALA A 77 -2.82 6.92 -4.00
CA ALA A 77 -4.20 7.36 -3.85
C ALA A 77 -5.19 6.18 -4.01
N GLN A 78 -4.97 5.32 -5.00
CA GLN A 78 -5.77 4.10 -5.18
C GLN A 78 -5.59 3.11 -4.00
N ALA A 79 -4.37 2.96 -3.49
CA ALA A 79 -4.10 2.11 -2.32
C ALA A 79 -4.86 2.60 -1.07
N LEU A 80 -4.92 3.92 -0.88
CA LEU A 80 -5.69 4.56 0.19
C LEU A 80 -7.20 4.39 0.01
N GLU A 81 -7.70 4.51 -1.21
CA GLU A 81 -9.11 4.25 -1.51
C GLU A 81 -9.48 2.79 -1.20
N ALA A 82 -8.67 1.84 -1.66
CA ALA A 82 -8.87 0.42 -1.34
C ALA A 82 -8.84 0.18 0.18
N ALA A 83 -7.86 0.75 0.89
CA ALA A 83 -7.77 0.62 2.35
C ALA A 83 -8.98 1.21 3.09
N SER A 84 -9.56 2.28 2.56
CA SER A 84 -10.74 2.94 3.16
C SER A 84 -12.03 2.12 3.00
N ASN A 85 -12.04 1.11 2.13
CA ASN A 85 -13.16 0.17 1.98
C ASN A 85 -13.05 -1.04 2.92
N MET A 86 -11.95 -1.18 3.67
CA MET A 86 -11.82 -2.17 4.74
C MET A 86 -12.65 -1.72 5.95
N ASP A 87 -13.33 -2.65 6.63
CA ASP A 87 -13.90 -2.37 7.95
C ASP A 87 -12.73 -2.17 8.93
N LEU A 88 -12.48 -0.92 9.34
CA LEU A 88 -11.21 -0.46 9.91
C LEU A 88 -10.99 -0.84 11.39
N ASP A 89 -11.75 -1.79 11.94
CA ASP A 89 -11.57 -2.28 13.31
C ASP A 89 -10.20 -2.99 13.45
N GLY A 90 -9.11 -2.22 13.51
CA GLY A 90 -7.73 -2.69 13.72
C GLY A 90 -6.66 -2.17 12.73
N ASP A 91 -7.02 -1.71 11.54
CA ASP A 91 -6.06 -1.36 10.45
C ASP A 91 -5.79 0.14 10.27
N GLU A 92 -6.09 0.96 11.29
CA GLU A 92 -5.79 2.39 11.26
C GLU A 92 -4.30 2.68 11.02
N ASP A 93 -3.42 1.79 11.47
CA ASP A 93 -1.97 1.87 11.28
C ASP A 93 -1.57 1.75 9.81
N TRP A 94 -2.19 0.84 9.06
CA TRP A 94 -1.92 0.67 7.63
C TRP A 94 -2.34 1.91 6.84
N VAL A 95 -3.54 2.40 7.08
CA VAL A 95 -4.04 3.64 6.46
C VAL A 95 -3.15 4.83 6.83
N THR A 96 -2.71 4.93 8.08
CA THR A 96 -1.82 5.99 8.55
C THR A 96 -0.47 5.91 7.87
N TYR A 97 0.09 4.72 7.71
CA TYR A 97 1.34 4.50 6.99
C TYR A 97 1.23 4.89 5.52
N LEU A 98 0.18 4.49 4.81
CA LEU A 98 -0.08 4.91 3.43
C LEU A 98 -0.17 6.44 3.30
N LYS A 99 -0.87 7.10 4.23
CA LYS A 99 -0.96 8.57 4.28
C LYS A 99 0.41 9.21 4.53
N ALA A 100 1.25 8.60 5.37
CA ALA A 100 2.61 9.07 5.63
C ALA A 100 3.45 8.99 4.35
N THR A 101 3.44 7.86 3.64
CA THR A 101 4.15 7.72 2.36
C THR A 101 3.65 8.73 1.31
N GLN A 102 2.35 8.99 1.26
CA GLN A 102 1.77 10.02 0.38
C GLN A 102 2.23 11.44 0.75
N ALA A 103 2.29 11.78 2.03
CA ALA A 103 2.82 13.06 2.51
C ALA A 103 4.29 13.23 2.12
N TYR A 104 5.09 12.18 2.28
CA TYR A 104 6.48 12.15 1.83
C TYR A 104 6.62 12.39 0.32
N ALA A 105 5.86 11.67 -0.51
CA ALA A 105 5.86 11.84 -1.97
C ALA A 105 5.39 13.26 -2.39
N ASN A 106 4.61 13.94 -1.55
CA ASN A 106 4.19 15.32 -1.76
C ASN A 106 5.16 16.37 -1.22
N GLY A 107 6.21 15.96 -0.51
CA GLY A 107 7.11 16.89 0.19
C GLY A 107 6.45 17.60 1.38
N ASP A 108 5.33 17.08 1.88
CA ASP A 108 4.61 17.65 3.03
C ASP A 108 5.22 17.13 4.34
N LEU A 109 6.31 17.77 4.76
CA LEU A 109 7.05 17.40 5.97
C LEU A 109 6.19 17.49 7.23
N ALA A 110 5.35 18.52 7.36
CA ALA A 110 4.55 18.75 8.55
C ALA A 110 3.49 17.64 8.74
N LEU A 111 2.82 17.24 7.66
CA LEU A 111 1.88 16.14 7.70
C LEU A 111 2.60 14.79 7.94
N LEU A 112 3.75 14.58 7.30
CA LEU A 112 4.55 13.38 7.46
C LEU A 112 5.01 13.19 8.92
N GLU A 113 5.57 14.22 9.56
CA GLU A 113 6.00 14.15 10.98
C GLU A 113 4.83 13.80 11.91
N LYS A 114 3.65 14.41 11.66
CA LYS A 114 2.44 14.11 12.43
C LYS A 114 2.03 12.64 12.31
N LEU A 115 1.99 12.11 11.09
CA LEU A 115 1.54 10.75 10.81
C LEU A 115 2.55 9.71 11.29
N ALA A 116 3.85 9.95 11.11
CA ALA A 116 4.91 9.06 11.57
C ALA A 116 4.84 8.82 13.09
N GLY A 117 4.53 9.86 13.87
CA GLY A 117 4.37 9.77 15.33
C GLY A 117 3.13 9.01 15.81
N SER A 118 2.18 8.69 14.92
CA SER A 118 0.97 7.94 15.27
C SER A 118 0.97 6.48 14.81
N ILE A 119 1.98 6.03 14.06
CA ILE A 119 2.08 4.64 13.61
C ILE A 119 2.59 3.77 14.76
N SER A 120 1.80 2.76 15.17
CA SER A 120 2.18 1.86 16.27
C SER A 120 2.98 0.63 15.80
N ASN A 121 2.80 0.21 14.54
CA ASN A 121 3.58 -0.86 13.92
C ASN A 121 5.07 -0.49 13.82
N GLU A 122 5.92 -1.25 14.50
CA GLU A 122 7.35 -0.96 14.63
C GLU A 122 8.07 -0.79 13.28
N ARG A 123 7.84 -1.71 12.33
CA ARG A 123 8.50 -1.66 11.01
C ARG A 123 8.05 -0.44 10.20
N ASN A 124 6.75 -0.19 10.14
CA ASN A 124 6.22 0.95 9.41
C ASN A 124 6.63 2.28 10.05
N ALA A 125 6.72 2.33 11.39
CA ALA A 125 7.20 3.49 12.12
C ALA A 125 8.68 3.78 11.80
N ILE A 126 9.55 2.75 11.75
CA ILE A 126 10.96 2.91 11.35
C ILE A 126 11.06 3.52 9.95
N VAL A 127 10.33 2.95 8.98
CA VAL A 127 10.32 3.48 7.60
C VAL A 127 9.84 4.93 7.59
N ALA A 128 8.71 5.23 8.22
CA ALA A 128 8.15 6.58 8.24
C ALA A 128 9.11 7.61 8.86
N ASN A 129 9.83 7.24 9.92
CA ASN A 129 10.85 8.10 10.53
C ASN A 129 12.06 8.32 9.59
N ASN A 130 12.48 7.31 8.85
CA ASN A 130 13.54 7.49 7.84
C ASN A 130 13.10 8.43 6.71
N LEU A 131 11.84 8.35 6.29
CA LEU A 131 11.24 9.28 5.32
C LEU A 131 11.23 10.72 5.87
N VAL A 132 10.86 10.92 7.14
CA VAL A 132 10.93 12.23 7.83
C VAL A 132 12.35 12.78 7.77
N ASP A 133 13.33 11.99 8.21
CA ASP A 133 14.73 12.43 8.32
C ASP A 133 15.30 12.80 6.95
N GLY A 134 15.01 12.00 5.93
CA GLY A 134 15.44 12.26 4.57
C GLY A 134 14.84 13.55 4.00
N LEU A 135 13.53 13.72 4.12
CA LEU A 135 12.83 14.92 3.63
C LEU A 135 13.28 16.18 4.39
N LYS A 136 13.46 16.08 5.71
CA LYS A 136 13.98 17.16 6.56
C LYS A 136 15.40 17.58 6.22
N THR A 137 16.26 16.60 5.90
CA THR A 137 17.67 16.85 5.59
C THR A 137 17.85 17.43 4.19
N ARG A 138 17.14 16.89 3.19
CA ARG A 138 17.35 17.24 1.78
C ARG A 138 16.35 18.25 1.22
N GLY A 139 15.20 18.42 1.85
CA GLY A 139 14.10 19.24 1.33
C GLY A 139 13.38 18.62 0.12
N SER A 140 13.75 17.39 -0.27
CA SER A 140 13.15 16.66 -1.39
C SER A 140 13.11 15.16 -1.10
N SER A 141 12.11 14.48 -1.69
CA SER A 141 11.97 13.02 -1.62
C SER A 141 13.05 12.31 -2.44
N ASP A 142 13.71 11.34 -1.82
CA ASP A 142 14.53 10.29 -2.43
C ASP A 142 14.13 8.95 -1.79
N TYR A 143 13.12 8.32 -2.39
CA TYR A 143 12.45 7.17 -1.79
C TYR A 143 13.39 5.97 -1.64
N ILE A 144 14.29 5.73 -2.61
CA ILE A 144 15.29 4.66 -2.52
C ILE A 144 16.20 4.89 -1.31
N GLN A 145 16.73 6.10 -1.18
CA GLN A 145 17.70 6.40 -0.13
C GLN A 145 17.08 6.32 1.27
N ASP A 146 15.83 6.73 1.42
CA ASP A 146 15.19 6.79 2.73
C ASP A 146 14.53 5.47 3.13
N TYR A 147 13.92 4.77 2.19
CA TYR A 147 13.29 3.48 2.46
C TYR A 147 14.30 2.39 2.84
N ASN A 148 15.47 2.36 2.17
CA ASN A 148 16.49 1.32 2.39
C ASN A 148 17.30 1.49 3.70
N LYS A 149 16.99 2.48 4.53
CA LYS A 149 17.58 2.65 5.87
C LYS A 149 16.84 1.84 6.95
N ALA A 150 15.67 1.30 6.62
CA ALA A 150 14.79 0.55 7.53
C ALA A 150 15.12 -0.94 7.56
#